data_AF-A0A9P5PM82-F1
#
_entry.id   AF-A0A9P5PM82-F1
#
_cell.length_a   1.000
_cell.length_b   1.000
_cell.length_c   1.000
_cell.angle_alpha   90.00
_cell.angle_beta   90.00
_cell.angle_gamma   90.00
#
_symmetry.space_group_name_H-M   'P 1'
#
loop_
_entity.id
_entity.type
_entity.pdbx_description
1 polymer ?
#
loop_
_entity_poly.entity_id
_entity_poly.type
_entity_poly.pdbx_seq_one_letter_code
_entity_poly.pdbx_strand_id
1 'polypeptide(L)'
;MRPPSFLKFSLLLWFLLSQLVTLGWAPNPTGNSNLNEHNGLLDAFRAHYAQFQALLVNVYTKETDTFLLQLLGEDLEEFDRIAERHSNIFEVEELQVLRTGVQLMLGDLRALYNQQIEASHSGRPAVIFSEYTGNCGRPRTVIHPEFLRWAYGHTTTSGLSHFLGISRRTVRRRLLDAGVTFPGVNPFPTVSSEDSHDLPDPILDGQVAEPMELPEDVQAQAASIASRSPVGYLSTITDEQLDALINQLRIHYSRAGIRMID
;
A
#
# COMPACT_ATOMS: atom_id res chain seq x y z
N MET A 1 7.67 5.35 -3.92
CA MET A 1 6.96 4.99 -5.17
C MET A 1 7.43 5.91 -6.28
N ARG A 2 8.10 5.39 -7.32
CA ARG A 2 8.38 6.16 -8.54
C ARG A 2 7.09 6.23 -9.36
N PRO A 3 6.69 7.37 -9.91
CA PRO A 3 5.54 7.40 -10.81
C PRO A 3 5.83 6.48 -12.01
N PRO A 4 4.84 5.68 -12.48
CA PRO A 4 5.04 4.79 -13.61
C PRO A 4 5.48 5.63 -14.82
N SER A 5 6.52 5.16 -15.52
CA SER A 5 7.14 5.81 -16.68
C SER A 5 6.16 6.14 -17.82
N PHE A 6 4.99 5.51 -17.83
CA PHE A 6 3.91 5.72 -18.79
C PHE A 6 3.20 7.08 -18.68
N LEU A 7 2.98 7.60 -17.47
CA LEU A 7 2.34 8.92 -17.27
C LEU A 7 3.19 10.07 -17.84
N LYS A 8 4.52 9.92 -17.75
CA LYS A 8 5.45 10.87 -18.36
C LYS A 8 5.42 10.81 -19.88
N PHE A 9 5.15 9.64 -20.46
CA PHE A 9 5.12 9.42 -21.89
C PHE A 9 3.84 9.97 -22.53
N SER A 10 2.67 9.75 -21.90
CA SER A 10 1.39 10.35 -22.35
C SER A 10 1.43 11.88 -22.28
N LEU A 11 1.91 12.47 -21.18
CA LEU A 11 2.08 13.92 -21.07
C LEU A 11 3.12 14.49 -22.05
N LEU A 12 4.23 13.79 -22.31
CA LEU A 12 5.23 14.23 -23.30
C LEU A 12 4.69 14.13 -24.74
N LEU A 13 3.90 13.10 -25.05
CA LEU A 13 3.29 12.92 -26.36
C LEU A 13 2.18 13.94 -26.60
N TRP A 14 1.35 14.20 -25.59
CA TRP A 14 0.35 15.27 -25.60
C TRP A 14 1.02 16.65 -25.72
N PHE A 15 2.14 16.87 -25.03
CA PHE A 15 2.94 18.09 -25.17
C PHE A 15 3.53 18.20 -26.58
N LEU A 16 3.99 17.11 -27.21
CA LEU A 16 4.53 17.12 -28.57
C LEU A 16 3.44 17.35 -29.63
N LEU A 17 2.27 16.73 -29.48
CA LEU A 17 1.11 16.95 -30.36
C LEU A 17 0.54 18.36 -30.19
N SER A 18 0.45 18.85 -28.96
CA SER A 18 0.05 20.23 -28.64
C SER A 18 1.07 21.24 -29.18
N GLN A 19 2.39 20.96 -29.07
CA GLN A 19 3.46 21.78 -29.64
C GLN A 19 3.43 21.78 -31.17
N LEU A 20 3.16 20.64 -31.82
CA LEU A 20 2.98 20.57 -33.27
C LEU A 20 1.79 21.41 -33.76
N VAL A 21 0.73 21.50 -32.94
CA VAL A 21 -0.43 22.34 -33.22
C VAL A 21 -0.18 23.84 -32.90
N THR A 22 0.60 24.16 -31.85
CA THR A 22 0.85 25.55 -31.41
C THR A 22 2.06 26.21 -32.06
N LEU A 23 3.06 25.47 -32.52
CA LEU A 23 4.27 26.05 -33.13
C LEU A 23 4.06 26.58 -34.55
N GLY A 24 2.83 26.61 -35.07
CA GLY A 24 2.52 27.34 -36.29
C GLY A 24 3.50 26.99 -37.41
N TRP A 25 3.41 25.77 -37.91
CA TRP A 25 4.05 25.40 -39.17
C TRP A 25 3.63 26.44 -40.21
N ALA A 26 4.55 27.36 -40.52
CA ALA A 26 4.21 28.55 -41.27
C ALA A 26 3.85 28.13 -42.71
N PRO A 27 2.61 28.35 -43.16
CA PRO A 27 2.19 27.93 -44.48
C PRO A 27 2.94 28.75 -45.51
N ASN A 28 3.78 28.08 -46.30
CA ASN A 28 4.22 28.64 -47.57
C ASN A 28 2.96 28.74 -48.47
N PRO A 29 2.64 29.92 -49.02
CA PRO A 29 1.34 30.19 -49.67
C PRO A 29 1.27 29.69 -51.12
N THR A 30 1.80 28.50 -51.40
CA THR A 30 1.56 27.81 -52.67
C THR A 30 0.51 26.74 -52.41
N GLY A 31 -0.67 26.89 -53.02
CA GLY A 31 -1.92 26.17 -52.73
C GLY A 31 -1.94 24.64 -52.81
N ASN A 32 -0.78 23.97 -52.87
CA ASN A 32 -0.62 22.52 -52.73
C ASN A 32 -0.23 22.08 -51.29
N SER A 33 0.07 23.02 -50.37
CA SER A 33 0.44 22.71 -48.98
C SER A 33 -0.70 22.07 -48.20
N ASN A 34 -1.92 22.60 -48.31
CA ASN A 34 -3.10 22.13 -47.55
C ASN A 34 -3.34 20.62 -47.69
N LEU A 35 -3.28 20.05 -48.90
CA LEU A 35 -3.54 18.61 -49.09
C LEU A 35 -2.50 17.73 -48.38
N ASN A 36 -1.23 18.16 -48.33
CA ASN A 36 -0.19 17.43 -47.64
C ASN A 36 -0.35 17.49 -46.12
N GLU A 37 -0.83 18.60 -45.56
CA GLU A 37 -1.07 18.70 -44.11
C GLU A 37 -2.22 17.80 -43.67
N HIS A 38 -3.29 17.71 -44.48
CA HIS A 38 -4.44 16.84 -44.19
C HIS A 38 -4.03 15.37 -44.20
N ASN A 39 -3.24 14.95 -45.20
CA ASN A 39 -2.73 13.59 -45.27
C ASN A 39 -1.81 13.25 -44.09
N GLY A 40 -0.92 14.17 -43.70
CA GLY A 40 -0.03 13.97 -42.55
C GLY A 40 -0.79 13.84 -41.23
N LEU A 41 -1.83 14.66 -41.03
CA LEU A 41 -2.68 14.57 -39.84
C LEU A 41 -3.47 13.25 -39.82
N LEU A 42 -4.00 12.83 -40.96
CA LEU A 42 -4.75 11.58 -41.08
C LEU A 42 -3.86 10.36 -40.81
N ASP A 43 -2.62 10.34 -41.33
CA ASP A 43 -1.65 9.30 -41.01
C ASP A 43 -1.27 9.28 -39.52
N ALA A 44 -1.24 10.44 -38.86
CA ALA A 44 -1.05 10.53 -37.42
C ALA A 44 -2.22 9.91 -36.63
N PHE A 45 -3.47 10.16 -37.04
CA PHE A 45 -4.65 9.51 -36.45
C PHE A 45 -4.59 7.98 -36.60
N ARG A 46 -4.24 7.49 -37.80
CA ARG A 46 -4.07 6.05 -38.07
C ARG A 46 -2.98 5.43 -37.20
N ALA A 47 -1.84 6.08 -37.11
CA ALA A 47 -0.73 5.63 -36.27
C ALA A 47 -1.13 5.56 -34.79
N HIS A 48 -1.86 6.56 -34.30
CA HIS A 48 -2.32 6.60 -32.92
C HIS A 48 -3.38 5.51 -32.63
N TYR A 49 -4.31 5.29 -33.55
CA TYR A 49 -5.26 4.19 -33.48
C TYR A 49 -4.57 2.82 -33.43
N ALA A 50 -3.56 2.59 -34.28
CA ALA A 50 -2.76 1.37 -34.27
C ALA A 50 -2.00 1.17 -32.95
N GLN A 51 -1.55 2.26 -32.31
CA GLN A 51 -0.95 2.19 -30.98
C GLN A 51 -1.95 1.75 -29.92
N PHE A 52 -3.18 2.27 -29.92
CA PHE A 52 -4.22 1.81 -29.01
C PHE A 52 -4.53 0.33 -29.19
N GLN A 53 -4.62 -0.17 -30.42
CA GLN A 53 -4.77 -1.60 -30.68
C GLN A 53 -3.63 -2.42 -30.10
N ALA A 54 -2.37 -1.99 -30.31
CA ALA A 54 -1.21 -2.67 -29.76
C ALA A 54 -1.20 -2.64 -28.21
N LEU A 55 -1.61 -1.53 -27.59
CA LEU A 55 -1.76 -1.40 -26.14
C LEU A 55 -2.84 -2.34 -25.62
N LEU A 56 -3.99 -2.43 -26.28
CA LEU A 56 -5.07 -3.34 -25.91
C LEU A 56 -4.61 -4.81 -25.94
N VAL A 57 -3.89 -5.22 -26.98
CA VAL A 57 -3.29 -6.58 -27.06
C VAL A 57 -2.31 -6.83 -25.92
N ASN A 58 -1.51 -5.83 -25.54
CA ASN A 58 -0.62 -5.93 -24.38
C ASN A 58 -1.38 -6.06 -23.05
N VAL A 59 -2.50 -5.36 -22.90
CA VAL A 59 -3.38 -5.46 -21.73
C VAL A 59 -3.99 -6.85 -21.62
N TYR A 60 -4.42 -7.46 -22.71
CA TYR A 60 -4.96 -8.83 -22.69
C TYR A 60 -3.94 -9.90 -22.30
N THR A 61 -2.66 -9.67 -22.60
CA THR A 61 -1.59 -10.65 -22.33
C THR A 61 -0.97 -10.54 -20.94
N LYS A 62 -1.21 -9.44 -20.22
CA LYS A 62 -0.58 -9.15 -18.93
C LYS A 62 -1.62 -8.79 -17.88
N GLU A 63 -1.41 -9.25 -16.65
CA GLU A 63 -2.17 -8.73 -15.50
C GLU A 63 -1.91 -7.23 -15.37
N THR A 64 -2.92 -6.44 -15.72
CA THR A 64 -2.84 -4.97 -15.81
C THR A 64 -3.56 -4.37 -14.59
N ASP A 65 -3.10 -3.24 -14.09
CA ASP A 65 -3.78 -2.52 -13.00
C ASP A 65 -5.09 -1.89 -13.48
N THR A 66 -6.16 -2.00 -12.69
CA THR A 66 -7.45 -1.31 -12.87
C THR A 66 -7.31 0.18 -13.18
N PHE A 67 -6.34 0.87 -12.57
CA PHE A 67 -6.09 2.29 -12.82
C PHE A 67 -5.63 2.54 -14.27
N LEU A 68 -4.78 1.67 -14.81
CA LEU A 68 -4.30 1.81 -16.19
C LEU A 68 -5.42 1.58 -17.21
N LEU A 69 -6.34 0.64 -16.91
CA LEU A 69 -7.52 0.42 -17.75
C LEU A 69 -8.42 1.65 -17.80
N GLN A 70 -8.64 2.29 -16.65
CA GLN A 70 -9.42 3.52 -16.58
C GLN A 70 -8.76 4.65 -17.38
N LEU A 71 -7.45 4.88 -17.17
CA LEU A 71 -6.70 5.92 -17.87
C LEU A 71 -6.72 5.71 -19.40
N LEU A 72 -6.53 4.47 -19.86
CA LEU A 72 -6.59 4.14 -21.28
C LEU A 72 -7.99 4.35 -21.86
N GLY A 73 -9.04 4.11 -21.08
CA GLY A 73 -10.41 4.42 -21.44
C GLY A 73 -10.65 5.92 -21.62
N GLU A 74 -10.15 6.74 -20.69
CA GLU A 74 -10.22 8.21 -20.76
C GLU A 74 -9.48 8.74 -22.00
N ASP A 75 -8.28 8.23 -22.28
CA ASP A 75 -7.48 8.58 -23.47
C ASP A 75 -8.19 8.22 -24.79
N LEU A 76 -8.87 7.06 -24.85
CA LEU A 76 -9.66 6.66 -26.03
C LEU A 76 -10.90 7.54 -26.23
N GLU A 77 -11.59 7.92 -25.15
CA GLU A 77 -12.74 8.85 -25.22
C GLU A 77 -12.31 10.27 -25.62
N GLU A 78 -11.11 10.72 -25.22
CA GLU A 78 -10.54 11.97 -25.71
C GLU A 78 -10.19 11.86 -27.19
N PHE A 79 -9.57 10.76 -27.61
CA PHE A 79 -9.24 10.50 -29.02
C PHE A 79 -10.48 10.52 -29.91
N ASP A 80 -11.59 9.88 -29.50
CA ASP A 80 -12.87 9.89 -30.23
C ASP A 80 -13.40 11.33 -30.41
N ARG A 81 -13.35 12.14 -29.35
CA ARG A 81 -13.75 13.55 -29.39
C ARG A 81 -12.88 14.38 -30.34
N ILE A 82 -11.58 14.12 -30.39
CA ILE A 82 -10.65 14.80 -31.30
C ILE A 82 -10.92 14.38 -32.74
N ALA A 83 -11.09 13.07 -33.00
CA ALA A 83 -11.44 12.57 -34.33
C ALA A 83 -12.75 13.18 -34.84
N GLU A 84 -13.76 13.33 -33.96
CA GLU A 84 -15.04 13.97 -34.29
C GLU A 84 -14.88 15.43 -34.73
N ARG A 85 -14.07 16.19 -33.98
CA ARG A 85 -13.78 17.60 -34.27
C ARG A 85 -13.09 17.77 -35.62
N HIS A 86 -12.30 16.79 -36.02
CA HIS A 86 -11.59 16.75 -37.30
C HIS A 86 -12.30 15.88 -38.35
N SER A 87 -13.60 15.59 -38.20
CA SER A 87 -14.35 14.71 -39.11
C SER A 87 -14.27 15.10 -40.60
N ASN A 88 -14.00 16.37 -40.91
CA ASN A 88 -13.85 16.88 -42.27
C ASN A 88 -12.58 16.40 -43.01
N ILE A 89 -11.56 15.90 -42.30
CA ILE A 89 -10.35 15.37 -42.95
C ILE A 89 -10.52 13.91 -43.38
N PHE A 90 -11.51 13.21 -42.82
CA PHE A 90 -11.73 11.79 -43.06
C PHE A 90 -12.70 11.55 -44.20
N GLU A 91 -12.51 10.44 -44.90
CA GLU A 91 -13.59 9.86 -45.71
C GLU A 91 -14.70 9.35 -44.78
N VAL A 92 -15.96 9.47 -45.20
CA VAL A 92 -17.13 9.11 -44.38
C VAL A 92 -17.06 7.64 -43.94
N GLU A 93 -16.63 6.75 -44.84
CA GLU A 93 -16.47 5.32 -44.56
C GLU A 93 -15.34 5.07 -43.55
N GLU A 94 -14.19 5.73 -43.72
CA GLU A 94 -13.05 5.58 -42.81
C GLU A 94 -13.37 6.08 -41.40
N LEU A 95 -14.04 7.24 -41.29
CA LEU A 95 -14.47 7.77 -40.00
C LEU A 95 -15.44 6.81 -39.29
N GLN A 96 -16.35 6.18 -40.04
CA GLN A 96 -17.27 5.20 -39.49
C GLN A 96 -16.55 3.95 -38.98
N VAL A 97 -15.55 3.46 -39.72
CA VAL A 97 -14.70 2.34 -39.28
C VAL A 97 -13.93 2.71 -38.01
N LEU A 98 -13.32 3.90 -37.98
CA LEU A 98 -12.58 4.40 -36.82
C LEU A 98 -13.46 4.48 -35.58
N ARG A 99 -14.63 5.13 -35.67
CA ARG A 99 -15.59 5.24 -34.57
C ARG A 99 -16.04 3.88 -34.07
N THR A 100 -16.41 2.98 -34.98
CA THR A 100 -16.82 1.61 -34.62
C THR A 100 -15.69 0.88 -33.90
N GLY A 101 -14.47 0.97 -34.41
CA GLY A 101 -13.29 0.39 -33.80
C GLY A 101 -13.00 0.93 -32.40
N VAL A 102 -13.09 2.25 -32.20
CA VAL A 102 -12.89 2.89 -30.88
C VAL A 102 -13.96 2.45 -29.89
N GLN A 103 -15.24 2.42 -30.31
CA GLN A 103 -16.35 1.98 -29.45
C GLN A 103 -16.20 0.51 -29.02
N LEU A 104 -15.73 -0.36 -29.92
CA LEU A 104 -15.42 -1.75 -29.57
C LEU A 104 -14.29 -1.84 -28.54
N MET A 105 -13.19 -1.09 -28.72
CA MET A 105 -12.09 -1.06 -27.74
C MET A 105 -12.53 -0.52 -26.37
N LEU A 106 -13.41 0.50 -26.34
CA LEU A 106 -13.99 1.00 -25.08
C LEU A 106 -14.88 -0.04 -24.40
N GLY A 107 -15.69 -0.78 -25.18
CA GLY A 107 -16.49 -1.90 -24.67
C GLY A 107 -15.63 -2.97 -24.02
N ASP A 108 -14.56 -3.37 -24.71
CA ASP A 108 -13.57 -4.34 -24.23
C ASP A 108 -12.88 -3.88 -22.93
N LEU A 109 -12.42 -2.62 -22.87
CA LEU A 109 -11.78 -2.08 -21.67
C LEU A 109 -12.73 -2.06 -20.47
N ARG A 110 -14.00 -1.68 -20.68
CA ARG A 110 -15.01 -1.69 -19.62
C ARG A 110 -15.30 -3.11 -19.14
N ALA A 111 -15.38 -4.08 -20.06
CA ALA A 111 -15.54 -5.49 -19.71
C ALA A 111 -14.36 -6.00 -18.88
N LEU A 112 -13.13 -5.72 -19.28
CA LEU A 112 -11.91 -6.08 -18.55
C LEU A 112 -11.85 -5.42 -17.17
N TYR A 113 -12.19 -4.12 -17.09
CA TYR A 113 -12.22 -3.40 -15.83
C TYR A 113 -13.22 -4.03 -14.84
N ASN A 114 -14.44 -4.32 -15.30
CA ASN A 114 -15.44 -4.98 -14.49
C ASN A 114 -14.99 -6.39 -14.06
N GLN A 115 -14.39 -7.15 -14.98
CA GLN A 115 -13.83 -8.47 -14.66
C GLN A 115 -12.76 -8.37 -13.58
N GLN A 116 -11.89 -7.36 -13.62
CA GLN A 116 -10.87 -7.15 -12.59
C GLN A 116 -11.45 -6.71 -11.25
N ILE A 117 -12.47 -5.83 -11.28
CA ILE A 117 -13.21 -5.48 -10.08
C ILE A 117 -13.87 -6.72 -9.49
N GLU A 118 -14.58 -7.51 -10.29
CA GLU A 118 -15.21 -8.75 -9.84
C GLU A 118 -14.19 -9.76 -9.31
N ALA A 119 -13.05 -9.91 -9.99
CA ALA A 119 -11.94 -10.74 -9.52
C ALA A 119 -11.40 -10.22 -8.17
N SER A 120 -11.28 -8.90 -7.98
CA SER A 120 -10.92 -8.30 -6.70
C SER A 120 -11.99 -8.53 -5.61
N HIS A 121 -13.26 -8.58 -6.00
CA HIS A 121 -14.40 -8.82 -5.12
C HIS A 121 -14.68 -10.30 -4.86
N SER A 122 -14.07 -11.23 -5.61
CA SER A 122 -14.24 -12.69 -5.47
C SER A 122 -13.67 -13.27 -4.17
N GLY A 123 -13.40 -12.39 -3.20
CA GLY A 123 -13.06 -12.68 -1.82
C GLY A 123 -11.70 -12.10 -1.53
N ARG A 124 -11.55 -11.45 -0.37
CA ARG A 124 -10.20 -11.28 0.21
C ARG A 124 -9.58 -12.68 0.16
N PRO A 125 -8.42 -12.89 -0.50
CA PRO A 125 -7.80 -14.21 -0.52
C PRO A 125 -7.80 -14.69 0.91
N ALA A 126 -8.29 -15.91 1.17
CA ALA A 126 -8.56 -16.37 2.53
C ALA A 126 -7.26 -16.36 3.33
N VAL A 127 -6.98 -15.21 3.96
CA VAL A 127 -5.72 -14.95 4.66
C VAL A 127 -5.63 -15.88 5.84
N ILE A 128 -6.79 -16.21 6.40
CA ILE A 128 -6.98 -17.04 7.57
C ILE A 128 -7.84 -18.23 7.16
N PHE A 129 -7.34 -19.43 7.44
CA PHE A 129 -8.09 -20.66 7.28
C PHE A 129 -7.98 -21.50 8.56
N SER A 130 -9.06 -22.18 8.91
CA SER A 130 -9.07 -23.15 10.00
C SER A 130 -8.72 -24.52 9.45
N GLU A 131 -7.55 -25.04 9.81
CA GLU A 131 -7.12 -26.37 9.44
C GLU A 131 -7.49 -27.36 10.53
N TYR A 132 -8.24 -28.41 10.17
CA TYR A 132 -8.57 -29.50 11.08
C TYR A 132 -7.45 -30.54 11.04
N THR A 133 -6.78 -30.76 12.17
CA THR A 133 -5.61 -31.66 12.25
C THR A 133 -5.97 -33.14 12.41
N GLY A 134 -7.26 -33.48 12.42
CA GLY A 134 -7.74 -34.86 12.63
C GLY A 134 -7.72 -35.32 14.09
N ASN A 135 -7.04 -34.60 14.99
CA ASN A 135 -7.01 -34.90 16.42
C ASN A 135 -8.17 -34.23 17.16
N CYS A 136 -8.65 -34.84 18.25
CA CYS A 136 -9.61 -34.21 19.16
C CYS A 136 -9.03 -32.89 19.69
N GLY A 137 -9.59 -31.76 19.26
CA GLY A 137 -9.13 -30.43 19.65
C GLY A 137 -9.72 -29.30 18.81
N ARG A 138 -9.44 -28.06 19.23
CA ARG A 138 -9.85 -26.86 18.49
C ARG A 138 -9.07 -26.77 17.16
N PRO A 139 -9.71 -26.47 16.02
CA PRO A 139 -9.04 -26.29 14.73
C PRO A 139 -7.90 -25.28 14.81
N ARG A 140 -6.80 -25.55 14.10
CA ARG A 140 -5.63 -24.67 14.09
C ARG A 140 -5.87 -23.52 13.11
N THR A 141 -5.83 -22.28 13.57
CA THR A 141 -5.90 -21.09 12.70
C THR A 141 -4.59 -20.92 11.95
N VAL A 142 -4.56 -21.21 10.66
CA VAL A 142 -3.42 -21.01 9.76
C VAL A 142 -3.57 -19.67 9.05
N ILE A 143 -2.45 -18.96 8.88
CA ILE A 143 -2.38 -17.69 8.18
C ILE A 143 -1.41 -17.86 7.03
N HIS A 144 -1.73 -17.33 5.84
CA HIS A 144 -0.84 -17.45 4.69
C HIS A 144 0.54 -16.81 4.98
N PRO A 145 1.66 -17.54 4.79
CA PRO A 145 2.99 -17.09 5.23
C PRO A 145 3.47 -15.85 4.48
N GLU A 146 3.24 -15.78 3.16
CA GLU A 146 3.64 -14.60 2.37
C GLU A 146 2.87 -13.33 2.77
N PHE A 147 1.59 -13.47 3.13
CA PHE A 147 0.81 -12.35 3.67
C PHE A 147 1.39 -11.89 5.01
N LEU A 148 1.71 -12.83 5.91
CA LEU A 148 2.31 -12.50 7.20
C LEU A 148 3.65 -11.77 7.04
N ARG A 149 4.50 -12.24 6.13
CA ARG A 149 5.79 -11.60 5.82
C ARG A 149 5.60 -10.17 5.32
N TRP A 150 4.71 -9.98 4.34
CA TRP A 150 4.39 -8.65 3.82
C TRP A 150 3.81 -7.74 4.90
N ALA A 151 2.80 -8.21 5.63
CA ALA A 151 2.05 -7.39 6.57
C ALA A 151 2.88 -7.02 7.81
N TYR A 152 3.75 -7.91 8.29
CA TYR A 152 4.69 -7.63 9.38
C TYR A 152 5.72 -6.53 9.02
N GLY A 153 6.07 -6.39 7.74
CA GLY A 153 6.91 -5.29 7.27
C GLY A 153 6.24 -3.91 7.33
N HIS A 154 4.91 -3.86 7.41
CA HIS A 154 4.13 -2.61 7.35
C HIS A 154 3.35 -2.32 8.63
N THR A 155 3.12 -3.32 9.48
CA THR A 155 2.25 -3.20 10.65
C THR A 155 2.81 -3.96 11.85
N THR A 156 2.51 -3.46 13.05
CA THR A 156 2.92 -4.12 14.30
C THR A 156 2.11 -5.40 14.55
N THR A 157 2.61 -6.29 15.41
CA THR A 157 1.88 -7.52 15.79
C THR A 157 0.50 -7.25 16.40
N SER A 158 0.34 -6.13 17.12
CA SER A 158 -0.95 -5.68 17.65
C SER A 158 -1.89 -5.23 16.53
N GLY A 159 -1.39 -4.47 15.56
CA GLY A 159 -2.17 -4.05 14.39
C GLY A 159 -2.64 -5.25 13.56
N LEU A 160 -1.76 -6.23 13.35
CA LEU A 160 -2.10 -7.50 12.69
C LEU A 160 -3.16 -8.28 13.45
N SER A 161 -3.04 -8.36 14.78
CA SER A 161 -4.01 -9.05 15.64
C SER A 161 -5.40 -8.44 15.51
N HIS A 162 -5.51 -7.10 15.54
CA HIS A 162 -6.77 -6.39 15.37
C HIS A 162 -7.34 -6.57 13.95
N PHE A 163 -6.51 -6.41 12.92
CA PHE A 163 -6.92 -6.54 11.52
C PHE A 163 -7.44 -7.96 11.19
N LEU A 164 -6.77 -8.99 11.71
CA LEU A 164 -7.10 -10.39 11.45
C LEU A 164 -8.16 -10.95 12.42
N GLY A 165 -8.53 -10.22 13.48
CA GLY A 165 -9.47 -10.70 14.49
C GLY A 165 -8.97 -11.92 15.28
N ILE A 166 -7.65 -12.07 15.44
CA ILE A 166 -7.01 -13.20 16.14
C ILE A 166 -6.08 -12.68 17.22
N SER A 167 -5.81 -13.50 18.25
CA SER A 167 -4.95 -13.08 19.36
C SER A 167 -3.52 -12.75 18.92
N ARG A 168 -2.89 -11.75 19.57
CA ARG A 168 -1.47 -11.39 19.38
C ARG A 168 -0.54 -12.61 19.53
N ARG A 169 -0.85 -13.50 20.47
CA ARG A 169 -0.11 -14.75 20.70
C ARG A 169 -0.17 -15.69 19.49
N THR A 170 -1.34 -15.82 18.86
CA THR A 170 -1.51 -16.61 17.63
C THR A 170 -0.71 -16.01 16.49
N VAL A 171 -0.79 -14.69 16.27
CA VAL A 171 0.00 -13.98 15.24
C VAL A 171 1.50 -14.22 15.46
N ARG A 172 2.01 -14.00 16.67
CA ARG A 172 3.43 -14.20 17.01
C ARG A 172 3.87 -15.64 16.76
N ARG A 173 3.07 -16.63 17.18
CA ARG A 173 3.37 -18.05 16.92
C ARG A 173 3.45 -18.33 15.42
N ARG A 174 2.55 -17.75 14.62
CA ARG A 174 2.57 -17.92 13.16
C ARG A 174 3.75 -17.23 12.49
N LEU A 175 4.20 -16.09 12.99
CA LEU A 175 5.42 -15.44 12.50
C LEU A 175 6.68 -16.28 12.76
N LEU A 176 6.74 -16.95 13.93
CA LEU A 176 7.80 -17.90 14.25
C LEU A 176 7.71 -19.16 13.38
N ASP A 177 6.52 -19.76 13.26
CA ASP A 177 6.28 -20.95 12.42
C ASP A 177 6.66 -20.70 10.95
N ALA A 178 6.43 -19.48 10.44
CA ALA A 178 6.74 -19.08 9.07
C ALA A 178 8.22 -18.64 8.87
N GLY A 179 9.03 -18.61 9.93
CA GLY A 179 10.42 -18.15 9.86
C GLY A 179 10.57 -16.66 9.52
N VAL A 180 9.54 -15.84 9.75
CA VAL A 180 9.58 -14.39 9.52
C VAL A 180 10.25 -13.68 10.70
N THR A 181 10.03 -14.18 11.91
CA THR A 181 10.68 -13.67 13.12
C THR A 181 11.44 -14.79 13.82
N PHE A 182 12.49 -14.40 14.54
CA PHE A 182 13.24 -15.32 15.38
C PHE A 182 12.73 -15.25 16.82
N PRO A 183 12.78 -16.35 17.58
CA PRO A 183 12.53 -16.32 19.01
C PRO A 183 13.49 -15.31 19.65
N GLY A 184 12.95 -14.28 20.31
CA GLY A 184 13.76 -13.33 21.05
C GLY A 184 14.52 -14.05 22.17
N VAL A 185 15.82 -13.75 22.29
CA VAL A 185 16.61 -14.20 23.44
C VAL A 185 16.00 -13.60 24.70
N ASN A 186 15.83 -14.40 25.73
CA ASN A 186 15.34 -13.90 27.02
C ASN A 186 16.32 -12.83 27.52
N PRO A 187 15.91 -11.55 27.65
CA PRO A 187 16.80 -10.48 28.10
C PRO A 187 17.13 -10.63 29.59
N PHE A 188 16.34 -11.43 30.33
CA PHE A 188 16.68 -11.82 31.68
C PHE A 188 17.63 -13.00 31.57
N PRO A 189 18.91 -12.86 31.96
CA PRO A 189 19.76 -14.02 32.11
C PRO A 189 19.03 -14.95 33.07
N THR A 190 18.66 -16.13 32.59
CA THR A 190 18.39 -17.24 33.50
C THR A 190 19.71 -17.45 34.20
N VAL A 191 19.86 -16.79 35.35
CA VAL A 191 20.82 -17.20 36.38
C VAL A 191 20.44 -18.64 36.61
N SER A 192 21.22 -19.52 35.98
CA SER A 192 21.22 -20.94 36.25
C SER A 192 21.25 -21.01 37.76
N SER A 193 20.15 -21.47 38.34
CA SER A 193 20.02 -21.65 39.78
C SER A 193 20.88 -22.86 40.12
N GLU A 194 22.19 -22.72 39.96
CA GLU A 194 23.17 -23.65 40.45
C GLU A 194 23.22 -23.42 41.95
N ASP A 195 22.42 -24.23 42.66
CA ASP A 195 22.59 -24.67 44.05
C ASP A 195 23.54 -23.81 44.89
N SER A 196 23.13 -22.59 45.25
CA SER A 196 23.80 -21.81 46.29
C SER A 196 23.12 -22.11 47.63
N HIS A 197 23.77 -23.00 48.37
CA HIS A 197 23.57 -23.32 49.78
C HIS A 197 23.16 -22.11 50.66
N ASP A 198 22.25 -22.39 51.59
CA ASP A 198 21.84 -21.55 52.73
C ASP A 198 23.02 -20.83 53.40
N LEU A 199 23.19 -19.52 53.16
CA LEU A 199 23.86 -18.63 54.11
C LEU A 199 23.14 -17.26 54.16
N PRO A 200 22.91 -16.70 55.36
CA PRO A 200 22.28 -15.40 55.54
C PRO A 200 23.33 -14.29 55.38
N ASP A 201 23.14 -13.39 54.40
CA ASP A 201 24.07 -12.30 54.14
C ASP A 201 23.55 -10.96 54.71
N PRO A 202 24.30 -10.30 55.64
CA PRO A 202 23.90 -9.08 56.32
C PRO A 202 24.75 -7.87 55.87
N ILE A 203 24.73 -7.47 54.61
CA ILE A 203 25.51 -6.31 54.14
C ILE A 203 24.77 -5.65 52.99
N LEU A 204 24.30 -4.40 53.16
CA LEU A 204 24.23 -3.36 52.12
C LEU A 204 23.54 -2.09 52.67
N ASP A 205 24.25 -1.34 53.50
CA ASP A 205 23.96 0.08 53.78
C ASP A 205 24.98 0.94 53.04
N GLY A 206 24.66 1.32 51.81
CA GLY A 206 25.45 2.24 50.99
C GLY A 206 24.56 3.29 50.35
N GLN A 207 24.54 4.49 50.95
CA GLN A 207 23.73 5.65 50.54
C GLN A 207 24.10 6.13 49.13
N VAL A 208 23.11 6.16 48.23
CA VAL A 208 23.16 6.83 46.92
C VAL A 208 22.28 8.08 47.00
N ALA A 209 22.82 9.21 46.56
CA ALA A 209 22.19 10.53 46.63
C ALA A 209 20.88 10.61 45.83
N GLU A 210 19.87 11.24 46.44
CA GLU A 210 18.50 11.34 45.94
C GLU A 210 18.37 12.22 44.68
N PRO A 211 17.69 11.74 43.62
CA PRO A 211 17.32 12.55 42.46
C PRO A 211 16.13 13.47 42.76
N MET A 212 16.22 14.68 42.21
CA MET A 212 15.24 15.77 42.24
C MET A 212 13.80 15.27 42.02
N GLU A 213 12.93 15.59 42.98
CA GLU A 213 11.54 15.11 43.06
C GLU A 213 10.72 15.49 41.82
N LEU A 214 10.04 14.50 41.25
CA LEU A 214 9.04 14.71 40.20
C LEU A 214 7.87 15.60 40.73
N PRO A 215 7.17 16.35 39.87
CA PRO A 215 5.97 17.10 40.28
C PRO A 215 4.96 16.20 41.01
N GLU A 216 4.36 16.70 42.10
CA GLU A 216 3.47 15.94 43.01
C GLU A 216 2.34 15.22 42.26
N ASP A 217 1.82 15.81 41.20
CA ASP A 217 0.73 15.28 40.39
C ASP A 217 1.14 13.97 39.68
N VAL A 218 2.38 13.91 39.19
CA VAL A 218 2.95 12.74 38.51
C VAL A 218 3.36 11.69 39.55
N GLN A 219 3.87 12.11 40.70
CA GLN A 219 4.17 11.21 41.81
C GLN A 219 2.90 10.55 42.37
N ALA A 220 1.81 11.30 42.53
CA ALA A 220 0.52 10.77 42.99
C ALA A 220 -0.05 9.75 42.00
N GLN A 221 0.08 10.03 40.70
CA GLN A 221 -0.42 9.12 39.67
C GLN A 221 0.45 7.86 39.53
N ALA A 222 1.79 7.99 39.59
CA ALA A 222 2.71 6.85 39.59
C ALA A 222 2.60 6.00 40.87
N ALA A 223 2.42 6.62 42.03
CA ALA A 223 2.22 5.94 43.31
C ALA A 223 0.90 5.15 43.35
N SER A 224 -0.14 5.63 42.65
CA SER A 224 -1.40 4.88 42.51
C SER A 224 -1.24 3.61 41.66
N ILE A 225 -0.26 3.58 40.75
CA ILE A 225 0.01 2.44 39.84
C ILE A 225 0.96 1.43 40.50
N ALA A 226 1.92 1.89 41.30
CA ALA A 226 3.00 1.05 41.84
C ALA A 226 2.59 0.13 43.01
N SER A 227 1.44 0.36 43.68
CA SER A 227 1.15 -0.30 44.97
C SER A 227 0.34 -1.61 44.89
N ARG A 228 0.12 -2.21 43.71
CA ARG A 228 -0.53 -3.53 43.61
C ARG A 228 0.06 -4.43 42.53
N SER A 229 1.20 -5.06 42.82
CA SER A 229 1.38 -6.53 42.79
C SER A 229 2.87 -6.88 42.67
N PRO A 230 3.48 -7.69 43.57
CA PRO A 230 4.92 -7.91 43.58
C PRO A 230 5.41 -9.00 42.62
N VAL A 231 4.58 -9.56 41.73
CA VAL A 231 5.03 -10.65 40.85
C VAL A 231 4.33 -10.61 39.48
N GLY A 232 5.08 -10.26 38.43
CA GLY A 232 4.85 -10.72 37.06
C GLY A 232 4.25 -9.73 36.05
N TYR A 233 5.11 -8.94 35.39
CA TYR A 233 5.05 -8.38 34.02
C TYR A 233 3.75 -8.43 33.18
N LEU A 234 2.64 -7.93 33.70
CA LEU A 234 1.52 -7.43 32.88
C LEU A 234 1.01 -6.15 33.53
N SER A 235 1.30 -5.01 32.92
CA SER A 235 0.73 -3.73 33.33
C SER A 235 -0.79 -3.83 33.34
N THR A 236 -1.44 -3.44 34.44
CA THR A 236 -2.91 -3.35 34.57
C THR A 236 -3.49 -2.15 33.81
N ILE A 237 -2.65 -1.41 33.10
CA ILE A 237 -3.08 -0.29 32.27
C ILE A 237 -3.92 -0.82 31.10
N THR A 238 -5.12 -0.28 30.96
CA THR A 238 -5.94 -0.53 29.77
C THR A 238 -5.28 0.12 28.55
N ASP A 239 -5.50 -0.43 27.35
CA ASP A 239 -4.92 0.14 26.12
C ASP A 239 -5.39 1.61 25.93
N GLU A 240 -6.62 1.97 26.32
CA GLU A 240 -7.07 3.37 26.32
C GLU A 240 -6.30 4.27 27.31
N GLN A 241 -5.94 3.75 28.49
CA GLN A 241 -5.13 4.49 29.47
C GLN A 241 -3.68 4.61 29.01
N LEU A 242 -3.15 3.60 28.32
CA LEU A 242 -1.83 3.65 27.72
C LEU A 242 -1.78 4.72 26.61
N ASP A 243 -2.78 4.74 25.73
CA ASP A 243 -2.89 5.72 24.66
C ASP A 243 -3.10 7.14 25.21
N ALA A 244 -3.89 7.30 26.27
CA ALA A 244 -4.03 8.56 26.98
C ALA A 244 -2.70 9.05 27.58
N LEU A 245 -1.93 8.15 28.20
CA LEU A 245 -0.63 8.46 28.78
C LEU A 245 0.41 8.80 27.70
N ILE A 246 0.41 8.10 26.57
CA ILE A 246 1.26 8.42 25.41
C ILE A 246 0.90 9.80 24.84
N ASN A 247 -0.38 10.12 24.73
CA ASN A 247 -0.82 11.45 24.29
C ASN A 247 -0.42 12.55 25.27
N GLN A 248 -0.53 12.31 26.57
CA GLN A 248 -0.13 13.27 27.61
C GLN A 248 1.40 13.51 27.60
N LEU A 249 2.19 12.45 27.40
CA LEU A 249 3.64 12.56 27.21
C LEU A 249 4.00 13.33 25.92
N ARG A 250 3.26 13.15 24.82
CA ARG A 250 3.49 13.91 23.58
C ARG A 250 3.17 15.40 23.72
N ILE A 251 2.21 15.76 24.57
CA ILE A 251 1.88 17.16 24.87
C ILE A 251 3.01 17.81 25.68
N HIS A 252 3.54 17.12 26.70
CA HIS A 252 4.62 17.68 27.56
C HIS A 252 6.01 17.59 26.94
N TYR A 253 6.26 16.59 26.10
CA TYR A 253 7.53 16.37 25.42
C TYR A 253 7.31 16.30 23.91
N SER A 254 7.00 17.45 23.30
CA SER A 254 6.73 17.59 21.85
C SER A 254 7.86 17.13 20.92
N ARG A 255 9.06 16.86 21.48
CA ARG A 255 10.23 16.32 20.77
C ARG A 255 10.63 14.89 21.16
N ALA A 256 9.99 14.26 22.15
CA ALA A 256 10.26 12.88 22.50
C ALA A 256 9.65 11.95 21.44
N GLY A 257 10.47 11.50 20.49
CA GLY A 257 10.06 10.56 19.43
C GLY A 257 10.63 10.85 18.04
N ILE A 258 11.35 11.96 17.82
CA ILE A 258 11.86 12.31 16.48
C ILE A 258 13.27 11.73 16.21
N ARG A 259 14.02 11.24 17.20
CA ARG A 259 15.33 10.63 16.96
C ARG A 259 15.63 9.48 17.89
N MET A 260 15.23 8.29 17.50
CA MET A 260 15.93 7.06 17.92
C MET A 260 15.71 5.93 16.91
N ILE A 261 15.80 6.25 15.62
CA ILE A 261 16.09 5.33 14.53
C ILE A 261 17.02 6.10 13.59
N ASP A 262 18.32 6.04 13.88
CA ASP A 262 19.34 5.95 12.82
C ASP A 262 19.70 4.47 12.69
#